data_AF-A0A5D6WRR8-F1
#
_entry.id   AF-A0A5D6WRR8-F1
#
_cell.length_a   1.000
_cell.length_b   1.000
_cell.length_c   1.000
_cell.angle_alpha   90.00
_cell.angle_beta   90.00
_cell.angle_gamma   90.00
#
_symmetry.space_group_name_H-M   'P 1'
#
loop_
_entity.id
_entity.type
_entity.pdbx_description
1 polymer ?
#
loop_
_entity_poly.entity_id
_entity_poly.type
_entity_poly.pdbx_seq_one_letter_code
_entity_poly.pdbx_strand_id
1 'polypeptide(L)'
;MKKAIIAMMAVFCLCFVGTNAEAAGKNWNFVEESYTVQHGDTLEGIAEKYMKKNTYGPRELREFIAGIKELNDWLLKRDVAEGDTLRINYWEKKN
;
A
#
# COMPACT_ATOMS: atom_id res chain seq x y z
N MET A 1 13.47 36.23 15.99
CA MET A 1 12.17 35.96 15.31
C MET A 1 12.25 34.84 14.28
N LYS A 2 13.16 34.86 13.29
CA LYS A 2 13.28 33.79 12.27
C LYS A 2 13.55 32.38 12.84
N LYS A 3 14.41 32.25 13.85
CA LYS A 3 14.71 30.95 14.51
C LYS A 3 13.53 30.37 15.30
N ALA A 4 12.69 31.23 15.88
CA ALA A 4 11.48 30.81 16.60
C ALA A 4 10.38 30.34 15.64
N ILE A 5 10.26 30.97 14.46
CA ILE A 5 9.32 30.56 13.42
C ILE A 5 9.72 29.19 12.83
N ILE A 6 11.01 28.96 12.57
CA ILE A 6 11.52 27.68 12.06
C ILE A 6 11.33 26.55 13.09
N ALA A 7 11.55 26.82 14.38
CA ALA A 7 11.28 25.86 15.44
C ALA A 7 9.78 25.54 15.57
N MET A 8 8.91 26.52 15.38
CA MET A 8 7.46 26.33 15.44
C MET A 8 6.91 25.53 14.24
N MET A 9 7.48 25.71 13.05
CA MET A 9 7.12 24.92 11.86
C MET A 9 7.60 23.46 11.95
N ALA A 10 8.77 23.21 12.54
CA ALA A 10 9.28 21.84 12.74
C ALA A 10 8.42 21.05 13.75
N VAL A 11 7.91 21.72 14.79
CA VAL A 11 7.03 21.09 15.79
C VAL A 11 5.64 20.83 15.22
N PHE A 12 5.11 21.71 14.35
CA PHE A 12 3.79 21.51 13.72
C PHE A 12 3.79 20.33 12.73
N CYS A 13 4.92 20.07 12.04
CA CYS A 13 5.08 18.89 11.19
C CYS A 13 5.11 17.58 11.98
N LEU A 14 5.59 17.57 13.23
CA LEU A 14 5.67 16.36 14.07
C LEU A 14 4.31 15.92 14.62
N CYS A 15 3.33 16.82 14.75
CA CYS A 15 2.02 16.51 15.31
C CYS A 15 1.05 15.79 14.36
N PHE A 16 1.39 15.64 13.07
CA PHE A 16 0.53 14.98 12.07
C PHE A 16 1.08 13.64 11.54
N VAL A 17 2.25 13.19 12.00
CA VAL A 17 2.96 12.04 11.38
C VAL A 17 2.64 10.68 12.03
N GLY A 18 1.99 10.64 13.21
CA GLY A 18 1.86 9.40 13.99
C GLY A 18 0.48 8.73 14.05
N THR A 19 -0.60 9.51 14.02
CA THR A 19 -1.90 9.02 14.55
C THR A 19 -2.57 7.94 13.70
N ASN A 20 -2.37 7.96 12.38
CA ASN A 20 -3.06 7.02 11.47
C ASN A 20 -2.41 5.62 11.48
N ALA A 21 -1.09 5.54 11.60
CA ALA A 21 -0.37 4.26 11.62
C ALA A 21 -0.63 3.51 12.94
N GLU A 22 -0.65 4.23 14.06
CA GLU A 22 -0.92 3.67 15.39
C GLU A 22 -2.38 3.21 15.54
N ALA A 23 -3.34 3.95 14.97
CA ALA A 23 -4.75 3.56 14.95
C ALA A 23 -5.01 2.31 14.06
N ALA A 24 -4.32 2.21 12.92
CA ALA A 24 -4.41 1.04 12.04
C ALA A 24 -3.90 -0.23 12.74
N GLY A 25 -2.75 -0.17 13.40
CA GLY A 25 -2.15 -1.32 14.10
C GLY A 25 -3.00 -1.88 15.26
N LYS A 26 -3.98 -1.14 15.78
CA LYS A 26 -4.89 -1.60 16.83
C LYS A 26 -5.94 -2.59 16.31
N ASN A 27 -6.59 -2.29 15.19
CA ASN A 27 -7.71 -3.11 14.67
C ASN A 27 -7.42 -3.83 13.35
N TRP A 28 -6.29 -3.57 12.70
CA TRP A 28 -5.89 -4.19 11.44
C TRP A 28 -4.47 -4.78 11.51
N ASN A 29 -4.25 -5.82 10.73
CA ASN A 29 -2.97 -6.43 10.43
C ASN A 29 -2.48 -5.91 9.08
N PHE A 30 -1.22 -5.47 9.03
CA PHE A 30 -0.54 -5.26 7.76
C PHE A 30 -0.09 -6.60 7.22
N VAL A 31 -0.52 -6.95 6.01
CA VAL A 31 -0.18 -8.21 5.35
C VAL A 31 0.72 -7.91 4.17
N GLU A 32 1.85 -8.60 4.11
CA GLU A 32 2.71 -8.69 2.93
C GLU A 32 2.68 -10.12 2.41
N GLU A 33 2.36 -10.30 1.14
CA GLU A 33 2.35 -11.61 0.51
C GLU A 33 2.93 -11.59 -0.90
N SER A 34 3.44 -12.75 -1.31
CA SER A 34 3.96 -12.99 -2.66
C SER A 34 2.93 -13.75 -3.48
N TYR A 35 2.73 -13.32 -4.73
CA TYR A 35 1.86 -13.99 -5.69
C TYR A 35 2.64 -14.38 -6.94
N THR A 36 2.60 -15.65 -7.32
CA THR A 36 3.12 -16.11 -8.60
C THR A 36 2.05 -15.92 -9.67
N VAL A 37 2.35 -15.12 -10.69
CA VAL A 37 1.46 -14.84 -11.82
C VAL A 37 1.17 -16.13 -12.57
N GLN A 38 -0.11 -16.43 -12.75
CA GLN A 38 -0.59 -17.61 -13.46
C GLN A 38 -0.97 -17.28 -14.90
N HIS A 39 -1.13 -18.32 -15.72
CA HIS A 39 -1.60 -18.16 -17.10
C HIS A 39 -2.95 -17.42 -17.15
N GLY A 40 -3.01 -16.35 -17.93
CA GLY A 40 -4.23 -15.54 -18.12
C GLY A 40 -4.48 -14.48 -17.04
N ASP A 41 -3.62 -14.37 -16.03
CA ASP A 41 -3.69 -13.28 -15.08
C ASP A 41 -3.36 -11.93 -15.74
N THR A 42 -4.01 -10.87 -15.27
CA THR A 42 -3.65 -9.48 -15.55
C THR A 42 -3.32 -8.76 -14.24
N LEU A 43 -2.58 -7.66 -14.32
CA LEU A 43 -2.28 -6.86 -13.13
C LEU A 43 -3.57 -6.32 -12.48
N GLU A 44 -4.55 -5.91 -13.30
CA GLU A 44 -5.88 -5.49 -12.86
C GLU A 44 -6.62 -6.61 -12.14
N GLY A 45 -6.69 -7.82 -12.72
CA GLY A 45 -7.40 -8.95 -12.12
C GLY A 45 -6.77 -9.40 -10.79
N ILE A 46 -5.44 -9.40 -10.73
CA ILE A 46 -4.71 -9.64 -9.50
C ILE A 46 -5.04 -8.53 -8.48
N ALA A 47 -4.96 -7.26 -8.88
CA ALA A 47 -5.27 -6.14 -7.99
C ALA A 47 -6.70 -6.23 -7.44
N GLU A 48 -7.71 -6.53 -8.26
CA GLU A 48 -9.09 -6.73 -7.81
C GLU A 48 -9.22 -7.86 -6.78
N LYS A 49 -8.52 -8.98 -7.01
CA LYS A 49 -8.52 -10.13 -6.09
C LYS A 49 -7.96 -9.76 -4.73
N TYR A 50 -6.83 -9.04 -4.68
CA TYR A 50 -6.19 -8.67 -3.42
C TYR A 50 -6.85 -7.45 -2.75
N MET A 51 -7.42 -6.53 -3.53
CA MET A 51 -8.21 -5.42 -3.02
C MET A 51 -9.44 -5.90 -2.24
N LYS A 52 -10.07 -7.01 -2.63
CA LYS A 52 -11.15 -7.66 -1.87
C LYS A 52 -10.72 -8.14 -0.47
N LYS A 53 -9.42 -8.41 -0.27
CA LYS A 53 -8.86 -8.77 1.04
C LYS A 53 -8.57 -7.53 1.91
N ASN A 54 -8.48 -6.34 1.31
CA ASN A 54 -8.24 -5.11 2.04
C ASN A 54 -9.51 -4.68 2.78
N THR A 55 -9.46 -4.68 4.11
CA THR A 55 -10.57 -4.28 4.98
C THR A 55 -10.33 -2.93 5.66
N TYR A 56 -9.20 -2.27 5.39
CA TYR A 56 -8.93 -0.90 5.84
C TYR A 56 -9.39 0.10 4.79
N GLY A 57 -10.63 0.58 4.98
CA GLY A 57 -11.26 1.56 4.10
C GLY A 57 -11.49 1.07 2.65
N PRO A 58 -12.34 1.76 1.88
CA PRO A 58 -12.40 1.55 0.44
C PRO A 58 -11.11 2.07 -0.20
N ARG A 59 -10.60 1.35 -1.20
CA ARG A 59 -9.47 1.76 -2.02
C ARG A 59 -9.86 1.59 -3.48
N GLU A 60 -9.55 2.59 -4.30
CA GLU A 60 -9.84 2.52 -5.74
C GLU A 60 -8.87 1.56 -6.44
N LEU A 61 -9.36 0.86 -7.46
CA LEU A 61 -8.56 -0.15 -8.18
C LEU A 61 -7.24 0.42 -8.70
N ARG A 62 -7.24 1.64 -9.24
CA ARG A 62 -6.04 2.31 -9.76
C ARG A 62 -5.01 2.62 -8.67
N GLU A 63 -5.47 2.99 -7.48
CA GLU A 63 -4.58 3.21 -6.33
C GLU A 63 -3.99 1.90 -5.82
N PHE A 64 -4.76 0.81 -5.86
CA PHE A 64 -4.27 -0.51 -5.49
C PHE A 64 -3.21 -0.99 -6.48
N ILE A 65 -3.47 -0.85 -7.79
CA ILE A 65 -2.50 -1.13 -8.86
C ILE A 65 -1.23 -0.30 -8.69
N ALA A 66 -1.35 1.01 -8.41
CA ALA A 66 -0.20 1.87 -8.16
C ALA A 66 0.65 1.37 -6.99
N GLY A 67 0.01 0.95 -5.89
CA GLY A 67 0.71 0.33 -4.75
C GLY A 67 1.45 -0.96 -5.11
N ILE A 68 0.85 -1.83 -5.94
CA ILE A 68 1.55 -3.03 -6.45
C ILE A 68 2.77 -2.61 -7.30
N LYS A 69 2.65 -1.58 -8.15
CA LYS A 69 3.77 -1.07 -8.96
C LYS A 69 4.89 -0.47 -8.10
N GLU A 70 4.56 0.21 -7.01
CA GLU A 70 5.56 0.74 -6.07
C GLU A 70 6.38 -0.38 -5.39
N LEU A 71 5.76 -1.52 -5.09
CA LEU A 71 6.44 -2.69 -4.52
C LEU A 71 7.24 -3.50 -5.56
N ASN A 72 6.94 -3.32 -6.84
CA ASN A 72 7.47 -4.06 -7.97
C ASN A 72 7.83 -3.10 -9.10
N ASP A 73 8.90 -2.33 -8.90
CA ASP A 73 9.35 -1.25 -9.80
C ASP A 73 9.54 -1.68 -11.27
N TRP A 74 9.83 -2.95 -11.51
CA TRP A 74 9.94 -3.53 -12.84
C TRP A 74 8.64 -3.44 -13.66
N LEU A 75 7.47 -3.30 -13.00
CA LEU A 75 6.18 -3.06 -13.66
C LEU A 75 6.08 -1.69 -14.35
N LEU A 76 7.06 -0.80 -14.14
CA LEU A 76 7.17 0.45 -14.90
C LEU A 76 7.72 0.23 -16.32
N LYS A 77 8.34 -0.93 -16.57
CA LYS A 77 9.04 -1.23 -17.82
C LYS A 77 8.32 -2.26 -18.69
N ARG A 78 7.53 -3.13 -18.07
CA ARG A 78 6.75 -4.17 -18.76
C ARG A 78 5.56 -4.61 -17.91
N ASP A 79 4.61 -5.26 -18.55
CA ASP A 79 3.51 -5.92 -17.86
C ASP A 79 3.93 -7.25 -17.23
N VAL A 80 3.02 -7.80 -16.42
CA VAL A 80 3.16 -9.12 -15.80
C VAL A 80 3.19 -10.22 -16.85
N ALA A 81 3.98 -11.25 -16.60
CA ALA A 81 4.06 -12.47 -17.37
C ALA A 81 3.92 -13.68 -16.45
N GLU A 82 3.44 -14.79 -17.00
CA GLU A 82 3.32 -16.06 -16.28
C GLU A 82 4.66 -16.45 -15.62
N GLY A 83 4.61 -16.84 -14.36
CA GLY A 83 5.78 -17.19 -13.55
C GLY A 83 6.43 -16.00 -12.82
N ASP A 84 6.07 -14.75 -13.14
CA ASP A 84 6.53 -13.60 -12.36
C ASP A 84 6.08 -13.70 -10.90
N THR A 85 6.88 -13.16 -9.98
CA THR A 85 6.51 -13.05 -8.57
C THR A 85 6.22 -11.59 -8.23
N LEU A 86 4.99 -11.31 -7.82
CA LEU A 86 4.55 -10.00 -7.36
C LEU A 86 4.58 -9.92 -5.84
N ARG A 87 5.13 -8.83 -5.31
CA ARG A 87 4.94 -8.41 -3.91
C ARG A 87 3.65 -7.60 -3.80
N ILE A 88 2.77 -7.99 -2.89
CA ILE A 88 1.49 -7.32 -2.67
C ILE A 88 1.33 -7.06 -1.18
N ASN A 89 0.76 -5.91 -0.82
CA ASN A 89 0.37 -5.62 0.55
C ASN A 89 -1.06 -5.09 0.65
N TYR A 90 -1.67 -5.31 1.81
CA TYR A 90 -3.01 -4.82 2.14
C TYR A 90 -3.21 -4.89 3.66
N TRP A 91 -4.30 -4.31 4.13
CA TRP A 91 -4.68 -4.37 5.54
C TRP A 91 -5.85 -5.31 5.74
N GLU A 92 -5.72 -6.25 6.67
CA GLU A 92 -6.77 -7.18 7.06
C GLU A 92 -7.28 -6.81 8.46
N LYS A 93 -8.57 -7.01 8.75
CA LYS A 93 -9.11 -6.64 10.06
C LYS A 93 -8.75 -7.76 11.02
N LYS A 94 -8.31 -7.41 12.24
CA LYS A 94 -8.11 -8.42 13.29
C LYS A 94 -9.45 -9.06 13.63
N ASN A 95 -9.45 -10.38 13.77
CA ASN A 95 -10.58 -11.13 14.35
C ASN A 95 -10.63 -10.96 15.87
#